data_AF-A0A7R9LEQ3-F1
#
_entry.id   AF-A0A7R9LEQ3-F1
#
_cell.length_a   1.000
_cell.length_b   1.000
_cell.length_c   1.000
_cell.angle_alpha   90.00
_cell.angle_beta   90.00
_cell.angle_gamma   90.00
#
_symmetry.space_group_name_H-M   'P 1'
#
loop_
_entity.id
_entity.type
_entity.pdbx_description
1 polymer ?
#
loop_
_entity_poly.entity_id
_entity_poly.type
_entity_poly.pdbx_seq_one_letter_code
_entity_poly.pdbx_strand_id
1 'polypeptide(L)'
;SLRTKVHHKLADHLATICVDALLAIRQEGKPIDLFMVEIQEMQHKSIEDTSLVKGLVLDHGARHPDMKRHVSNAYILCCNVSLEYEKTTVHSGFFYKTAEERERLIDAERKFIDDRVHRIIALKNKVCGDDKEKNFVVINQQGVDPISLDLLSRAGIVALRRAKRRNMERLTLACGGFPMNSLDELTEECLGWAGQVYEHTLGEERYTFVEDLKNPLSVTILIKGPNKYSIVQAKDAIHDGLRAIKNAIDDQSVVPGAGAFEVALYSALVDYKKEVKGKAQLGVQAFADALLIIPKTLAFNAGFDQQDVIIKLLQEYNASKQPVGVDLNTGEAINPLDLGILDNFKVKRQLINSCTTIACNLLLVDEIMRAGLTSLKGDKI
;
A
#
# COMPACT_ATOMS: atom_id res chain seq x y z
N SER A 1 13.83 2.89 9.42
CA SER A 1 12.41 2.52 9.57
C SER A 1 12.15 1.02 9.60
N LEU A 2 12.49 0.23 8.57
CA LEU A 2 12.14 -1.21 8.55
C LEU A 2 12.78 -2.03 9.68
N ARG A 3 14.04 -1.75 10.02
CA ARG A 3 14.79 -2.41 11.12
C ARG A 3 14.14 -2.26 12.51
N THR A 4 13.20 -1.32 12.70
CA THR A 4 12.48 -1.18 13.98
C THR A 4 11.27 -2.10 14.10
N LYS A 5 10.88 -2.80 13.04
CA LYS A 5 9.66 -3.63 12.97
C LYS A 5 9.92 -5.10 12.64
N VAL A 6 10.95 -5.36 11.84
CA VAL A 6 11.31 -6.70 11.36
C VAL A 6 12.79 -6.97 11.57
N HIS A 7 13.16 -8.25 11.51
CA HIS A 7 14.54 -8.71 11.65
C HIS A 7 15.47 -8.06 10.59
N HIS A 8 16.72 -7.78 10.95
CA HIS A 8 17.69 -7.05 10.12
C HIS A 8 17.81 -7.59 8.68
N LYS A 9 18.04 -8.90 8.53
CA LYS A 9 18.14 -9.56 7.22
C LYS A 9 16.91 -9.33 6.33
N LEU A 10 15.71 -9.42 6.91
CA LEU A 10 14.46 -9.17 6.18
C LEU A 10 14.28 -7.68 5.87
N ALA A 11 14.68 -6.80 6.80
CA ALA A 11 14.63 -5.36 6.61
C ALA A 11 15.48 -4.92 5.41
N ASP A 12 16.67 -5.49 5.23
CA ASP A 12 17.57 -5.15 4.12
C ASP A 12 16.98 -5.59 2.76
N HIS A 13 16.37 -6.77 2.70
CA HIS A 13 15.65 -7.23 1.52
C HIS A 13 14.44 -6.33 1.18
N LEU A 14 13.61 -6.05 2.18
CA LEU A 14 12.43 -5.19 2.02
C LEU A 14 12.80 -3.74 1.70
N ALA A 15 13.95 -3.24 2.17
CA ALA A 15 14.41 -1.88 1.89
C ALA A 15 14.62 -1.67 0.40
N THR A 16 15.28 -2.62 -0.27
CA THR A 16 15.51 -2.59 -1.72
C THR A 16 14.17 -2.54 -2.47
N ILE A 17 13.24 -3.42 -2.11
CA ILE A 17 11.90 -3.49 -2.69
C ILE A 17 11.12 -2.18 -2.51
N CYS A 18 11.16 -1.58 -1.31
CA CYS A 18 10.43 -0.35 -1.03
C CYS A 18 11.00 0.85 -1.80
N VAL A 19 12.32 0.93 -1.93
CA VAL A 19 12.99 2.00 -2.70
C VAL A 19 12.66 1.86 -4.19
N ASP A 20 12.80 0.65 -4.74
CA ASP A 20 12.50 0.38 -6.15
C ASP A 20 11.03 0.66 -6.48
N ALA A 21 10.10 0.31 -5.58
CA ALA A 21 8.69 0.57 -5.74
C ALA A 21 8.38 2.08 -5.83
N LEU A 22 9.00 2.88 -4.96
CA LEU A 22 8.80 4.33 -4.96
C LEU A 22 9.47 5.02 -6.15
N LEU A 23 10.65 4.55 -6.57
CA LEU A 23 11.33 5.05 -7.76
C LEU A 23 10.51 4.78 -9.03
N ALA A 24 9.82 3.64 -9.11
CA ALA A 24 8.96 3.33 -10.25
C ALA A 24 7.75 4.27 -10.38
N ILE A 25 7.16 4.70 -9.25
CA ILE A 25 5.98 5.58 -9.24
C ILE A 25 6.36 7.05 -9.36
N ARG A 26 7.61 7.41 -9.03
CA ARG A 26 8.05 8.80 -8.98
C ARG A 26 7.98 9.45 -10.36
N GLN A 27 7.17 10.50 -10.46
CA GLN A 27 7.14 11.41 -11.60
C GLN A 27 7.79 12.74 -11.21
N GLU A 28 8.58 13.32 -12.10
CA GLU A 28 9.15 14.65 -11.88
C GLU A 28 8.04 15.70 -11.73
N GLY A 29 8.14 16.55 -10.71
CA GLY A 29 7.20 17.65 -10.47
C GLY A 29 5.84 17.28 -9.86
N LYS A 30 5.56 16.00 -9.60
CA LYS A 30 4.33 15.56 -8.91
C LYS A 30 4.62 14.94 -7.54
N PRO A 31 3.75 15.15 -6.54
CA PRO A 31 3.88 14.48 -5.25
C PRO A 31 3.70 12.97 -5.42
N ILE A 32 4.46 12.19 -4.66
CA ILE A 32 4.37 10.72 -4.72
C ILE A 32 3.06 10.27 -4.09
N ASP A 33 2.27 9.52 -4.86
CA ASP A 33 1.07 8.86 -4.38
C ASP A 33 1.37 7.41 -3.96
N LEU A 34 1.17 7.11 -2.68
CA LEU A 34 1.39 5.77 -2.13
C LEU A 34 0.26 4.80 -2.51
N PHE A 35 -0.91 5.29 -2.93
CA PHE A 35 -1.99 4.41 -3.37
C PHE A 35 -1.63 3.61 -4.63
N MET A 36 -0.65 4.09 -5.40
CA MET A 36 -0.14 3.42 -6.60
C MET A 36 0.79 2.23 -6.29
N VAL A 37 1.27 2.10 -5.05
CA VAL A 37 1.87 0.86 -4.57
C VAL A 37 0.74 -0.03 -4.04
N GLU A 38 0.40 -1.10 -4.75
CA GLU A 38 -0.43 -2.15 -4.15
C GLU A 38 0.46 -3.06 -3.30
N ILE A 39 -0.05 -3.50 -2.16
CA ILE A 39 0.58 -4.61 -1.43
C ILE A 39 -0.40 -5.78 -1.44
N GLN A 40 0.05 -6.87 -2.05
CA GLN A 40 -0.70 -8.09 -2.21
C GLN A 40 -0.13 -9.17 -1.32
N GLU A 41 -1.03 -9.92 -0.69
CA GLU A 41 -0.70 -10.98 0.25
C GLU A 41 -0.77 -12.32 -0.48
N MET A 42 0.21 -13.20 -0.26
CA MET A 42 0.17 -14.58 -0.74
C MET A 42 0.75 -15.52 0.31
N GLN A 43 -0.04 -16.49 0.75
CA GLN A 43 0.43 -17.48 1.74
C GLN A 43 1.36 -18.47 1.05
N HIS A 44 2.65 -18.41 1.37
CA HIS A 44 3.69 -19.24 0.76
C HIS A 44 4.78 -19.60 1.76
N LYS A 45 5.68 -20.53 1.44
CA LYS A 45 6.60 -21.13 2.42
C LYS A 45 7.45 -20.13 3.21
N SER A 46 8.05 -19.12 2.56
CA SER A 46 8.98 -18.19 3.21
C SER A 46 8.59 -16.73 3.00
N ILE A 47 8.98 -15.89 3.98
CA ILE A 47 8.81 -14.43 3.93
C ILE A 47 9.90 -13.73 3.11
N GLU A 48 11.07 -14.38 3.01
CA GLU A 48 12.20 -13.88 2.23
C GLU A 48 11.89 -13.86 0.72
N ASP A 49 10.88 -14.64 0.26
CA ASP A 49 10.45 -14.70 -1.13
C ASP A 49 9.54 -13.51 -1.56
N THR A 50 9.39 -12.51 -0.68
CA THR A 50 8.70 -11.26 -0.99
C THR A 50 9.39 -10.57 -2.16
N SER A 51 8.61 -10.10 -3.13
CA SER A 51 9.13 -9.59 -4.40
C SER A 51 8.37 -8.34 -4.86
N LEU A 52 9.07 -7.50 -5.62
CA LEU A 52 8.47 -6.38 -6.34
C LEU A 52 8.03 -6.84 -7.72
N VAL A 53 6.73 -6.72 -7.99
CA VAL A 53 6.16 -6.91 -9.32
C VAL A 53 6.00 -5.53 -9.96
N LYS A 54 6.72 -5.29 -11.06
CA LYS A 54 6.62 -4.06 -11.87
C LYS A 54 5.35 -4.07 -12.72
N GLY A 55 4.22 -4.09 -12.03
CA GLY A 55 2.88 -4.14 -12.58
C GLY A 55 1.85 -4.47 -11.52
N LEU A 56 0.79 -5.19 -11.90
CA LEU A 56 -0.32 -5.47 -10.99
C LEU A 56 -0.51 -6.96 -10.74
N VAL A 57 -0.70 -7.33 -9.48
CA VAL A 57 -1.15 -8.67 -9.10
C VAL A 57 -2.61 -8.60 -8.67
N LEU A 58 -3.46 -9.38 -9.33
CA LEU A 58 -4.88 -9.53 -9.01
C LEU A 58 -5.08 -10.81 -8.19
N ASP A 59 -5.98 -10.75 -7.22
CA ASP A 59 -6.32 -11.85 -6.30
C ASP A 59 -7.32 -12.86 -6.88
N HIS A 60 -7.62 -12.74 -8.17
CA HIS A 60 -8.55 -13.59 -8.88
C HIS A 60 -7.96 -14.01 -10.23
N GLY A 61 -8.27 -15.23 -10.66
CA GLY A 61 -7.88 -15.80 -11.96
C GLY A 61 -9.06 -16.05 -12.89
N ALA A 62 -8.75 -16.59 -14.07
CA ALA A 62 -9.75 -17.02 -15.03
C ALA A 62 -10.58 -18.15 -14.42
N ARG A 63 -11.91 -18.13 -14.59
CA ARG A 63 -12.80 -19.15 -14.02
C ARG A 63 -13.10 -20.29 -14.98
N HIS A 64 -13.09 -20.01 -16.28
CA HIS A 64 -13.35 -21.01 -17.31
C HIS A 64 -12.11 -21.89 -17.51
N PRO A 65 -12.24 -23.23 -17.57
CA PRO A 65 -11.10 -24.14 -17.69
C PRO A 65 -10.34 -23.99 -19.02
N ASP A 66 -11.06 -23.65 -20.11
CA ASP A 66 -10.47 -23.52 -21.45
C ASP A 66 -9.83 -22.14 -21.70
N MET A 67 -9.90 -21.22 -20.74
CA MET A 67 -9.19 -19.95 -20.85
C MET A 67 -7.69 -20.17 -20.71
N LYS A 68 -6.91 -19.46 -21.53
CA LYS A 68 -5.44 -19.51 -21.48
C LYS A 68 -4.94 -19.05 -20.10
N ARG A 69 -4.05 -19.82 -19.49
CA ARG A 69 -3.41 -19.47 -18.21
C ARG A 69 -2.22 -18.52 -18.37
N HIS A 70 -1.62 -18.49 -19.55
CA HIS A 70 -0.49 -17.62 -19.87
C HIS A 70 -0.75 -16.95 -21.22
N VAL A 71 -0.50 -15.65 -21.26
CA VAL A 71 -0.80 -14.79 -22.39
C VAL A 71 0.35 -13.80 -22.54
N SER A 72 1.09 -13.89 -23.65
CA SER A 72 2.08 -12.89 -24.05
C SER A 72 1.44 -11.81 -24.92
N ASN A 73 2.00 -10.59 -24.89
CA ASN A 73 1.59 -9.44 -25.69
C ASN A 73 0.06 -9.22 -25.64
N ALA A 74 -0.42 -8.90 -24.45
CA ALA A 74 -1.82 -8.80 -24.10
C ALA A 74 -2.33 -7.35 -24.21
N TYR A 75 -3.39 -7.15 -25.00
CA TYR A 75 -4.22 -5.97 -24.93
C TYR A 75 -5.24 -6.14 -23.82
N ILE A 76 -5.29 -5.17 -22.91
CA ILE A 76 -6.13 -5.22 -21.71
C ILE A 76 -7.31 -4.27 -21.88
N LEU A 77 -8.51 -4.81 -21.87
CA LEU A 77 -9.75 -4.04 -21.77
C LEU A 77 -10.19 -3.97 -20.30
N CYS A 78 -10.13 -2.77 -19.74
CA CYS A 78 -10.67 -2.47 -18.43
C CYS A 78 -12.11 -1.96 -18.57
N CYS A 79 -13.08 -2.68 -18.02
CA CYS A 79 -14.48 -2.26 -18.08
C CYS A 79 -15.23 -2.40 -16.74
N ASN A 80 -16.30 -1.62 -16.61
CA ASN A 80 -17.23 -1.66 -15.47
C ASN A 80 -18.66 -1.85 -16.00
N VAL A 81 -18.84 -2.88 -16.84
CA VAL A 81 -20.14 -3.20 -17.46
C VAL A 81 -20.56 -4.57 -17.00
N SER A 82 -21.82 -4.71 -16.62
CA SER A 82 -22.35 -6.01 -16.24
C SER A 82 -22.47 -6.92 -17.45
N LEU A 83 -21.76 -8.05 -17.40
CA LEU A 83 -21.86 -9.15 -18.36
C LEU A 83 -22.53 -10.34 -17.67
N GLU A 84 -23.45 -10.06 -16.74
CA GLU A 84 -24.28 -11.07 -16.08
C GLU A 84 -25.74 -10.66 -16.14
N TYR A 85 -26.62 -11.60 -15.85
CA TYR A 85 -28.04 -11.32 -15.75
C TYR A 85 -28.31 -10.39 -14.57
N GLU A 86 -28.80 -9.19 -14.87
CA GLU A 86 -29.20 -8.20 -13.88
C GLU A 86 -30.71 -8.18 -13.75
N LYS A 87 -31.18 -8.35 -12.50
CA LYS A 87 -32.56 -8.00 -12.19
C LYS A 87 -32.69 -6.48 -12.25
N THR A 88 -33.77 -6.02 -12.86
CA THR A 88 -34.11 -4.60 -12.91
C THR A 88 -34.25 -4.03 -11.49
N THR A 89 -33.83 -2.78 -11.31
CA THR A 89 -33.93 -2.07 -10.03
C THR A 89 -35.38 -1.77 -9.65
N VAL A 90 -36.21 -1.47 -10.65
CA VAL A 90 -37.66 -1.40 -10.50
C VAL A 90 -38.22 -2.82 -10.58
N HIS A 91 -39.21 -3.15 -9.75
CA HIS A 91 -39.94 -4.42 -9.84
C HIS A 91 -40.63 -4.54 -11.20
N SER A 92 -39.93 -5.06 -12.21
CA SER A 92 -40.52 -5.48 -13.47
C SER A 92 -40.87 -6.95 -13.36
N GLY A 93 -42.15 -7.24 -13.14
CA GLY A 93 -42.70 -8.57 -13.34
C GLY A 93 -43.08 -8.72 -14.80
N PHE A 94 -42.56 -9.74 -15.48
CA PHE A 94 -43.06 -10.12 -16.79
C PHE A 94 -44.31 -10.98 -16.61
N PHE A 95 -45.42 -10.56 -17.22
CA PHE A 95 -46.63 -11.37 -17.30
C PHE A 95 -46.67 -12.02 -18.69
N TYR A 96 -46.68 -13.35 -18.72
CA TYR A 96 -46.81 -14.15 -19.93
C TYR A 96 -48.02 -15.09 -19.80
N LYS A 97 -48.73 -15.32 -20.90
CA LYS A 97 -49.90 -16.21 -20.93
C LYS A 97 -49.57 -17.57 -21.54
N THR A 98 -48.54 -17.62 -22.40
CA THR A 98 -48.13 -18.83 -23.11
C THR A 98 -46.67 -19.19 -22.81
N ALA A 99 -46.31 -20.46 -23.02
CA ALA A 99 -44.94 -20.93 -22.85
C ALA A 99 -43.99 -20.29 -23.88
N GLU A 100 -44.45 -20.08 -25.12
CA GLU A 100 -43.65 -19.45 -26.18
C GLU A 100 -43.28 -18.00 -25.85
N GLU A 101 -44.21 -17.22 -25.29
CA GLU A 101 -43.93 -15.84 -24.85
C GLU A 101 -42.86 -15.81 -23.76
N ARG A 102 -42.87 -16.80 -22.85
CA ARG A 102 -41.85 -16.93 -21.80
C ARG A 102 -40.47 -17.20 -22.40
N GLU A 103 -40.38 -18.12 -23.36
CA GLU A 103 -39.10 -18.44 -24.02
C GLU A 103 -38.54 -17.22 -24.77
N ARG A 104 -39.37 -16.51 -25.55
CA ARG A 104 -38.93 -15.30 -26.26
C ARG A 104 -38.40 -14.20 -25.33
N LEU A 105 -38.97 -14.06 -24.14
CA LEU A 105 -38.50 -13.07 -23.16
C LEU A 105 -37.15 -13.47 -22.57
N ILE A 106 -36.97 -14.75 -22.22
CA ILE A 106 -35.67 -15.28 -21.75
C ILE A 106 -34.60 -15.07 -22.83
N ASP A 107 -34.93 -15.37 -24.09
CA ASP A 107 -34.02 -15.17 -25.23
C ASP A 107 -33.71 -13.69 -25.47
N ALA A 108 -34.68 -12.79 -25.30
CA ALA A 108 -34.46 -11.35 -25.47
C ALA A 108 -33.56 -10.77 -24.37
N GLU A 109 -33.77 -11.15 -23.10
CA GLU A 109 -32.88 -10.79 -21.99
C GLU A 109 -31.46 -11.31 -22.22
N ARG A 110 -31.35 -12.54 -22.72
CA ARG A 110 -30.06 -13.16 -23.03
C ARG A 110 -29.37 -12.47 -24.20
N LYS A 111 -30.11 -12.18 -25.27
CA LYS A 111 -29.60 -11.47 -26.46
C LYS A 111 -28.96 -10.14 -26.10
N PHE A 112 -29.51 -9.41 -25.14
CA PHE A 112 -28.91 -8.17 -24.67
C PHE A 112 -27.50 -8.34 -24.07
N ILE A 113 -27.26 -9.43 -23.34
CA ILE A 113 -25.94 -9.77 -22.77
C ILE A 113 -25.02 -10.28 -23.88
N ASP A 114 -25.54 -11.15 -24.76
CA ASP A 114 -24.77 -11.69 -25.87
C ASP A 114 -24.32 -10.58 -26.84
N ASP A 115 -25.18 -9.60 -27.13
CA ASP A 115 -24.83 -8.42 -27.94
C ASP A 115 -23.66 -7.63 -27.33
N ARG A 116 -23.62 -7.48 -25.99
CA ARG A 116 -22.50 -6.85 -25.27
C ARG A 116 -21.21 -7.65 -25.43
N VAL A 117 -21.27 -8.97 -25.26
CA VAL A 117 -20.12 -9.87 -25.43
C VAL A 117 -19.62 -9.86 -26.87
N HIS A 118 -20.53 -9.88 -27.85
CA HIS A 118 -20.21 -9.81 -29.27
C HIS A 118 -19.49 -8.52 -29.65
N ARG A 119 -19.81 -7.39 -29.04
CA ARG A 119 -19.05 -6.14 -29.24
C ARG A 119 -17.60 -6.22 -28.74
N ILE A 120 -17.37 -6.88 -27.61
CA ILE A 120 -16.01 -7.13 -27.10
C ILE A 120 -15.25 -8.05 -28.05
N ILE A 121 -15.91 -9.11 -28.55
CA ILE A 121 -15.33 -10.02 -29.54
C ILE A 121 -15.02 -9.28 -30.85
N ALA A 122 -15.89 -8.38 -31.30
CA ALA A 122 -15.67 -7.56 -32.48
C ALA A 122 -14.45 -6.64 -32.31
N LEU A 123 -14.27 -6.01 -31.15
CA LEU A 123 -13.07 -5.23 -30.84
C LEU A 123 -11.81 -6.10 -30.84
N LYS A 124 -11.86 -7.28 -30.21
CA LYS A 124 -10.74 -8.24 -30.24
C LYS A 124 -10.38 -8.61 -31.67
N ASN A 125 -11.37 -8.89 -32.53
CA ASN A 125 -11.11 -9.26 -33.92
C ASN A 125 -10.53 -8.09 -34.72
N LYS A 126 -10.94 -6.85 -34.43
CA LYS A 126 -10.38 -5.65 -35.05
C LYS A 126 -8.90 -5.43 -34.69
N VAL A 127 -8.55 -5.62 -33.42
CA VAL A 127 -7.19 -5.33 -32.89
C VAL A 127 -6.22 -6.48 -33.10
N CYS A 128 -6.63 -7.70 -32.75
CA CYS A 128 -5.79 -8.89 -32.82
C CYS A 128 -5.81 -9.53 -34.20
N GLY A 129 -6.86 -9.34 -35.01
CA GLY A 129 -6.99 -9.99 -36.32
C GLY A 129 -6.71 -11.49 -36.25
N ASP A 130 -5.97 -11.98 -37.25
CA ASP A 130 -5.42 -13.35 -37.30
C ASP A 130 -4.01 -13.47 -36.67
N ASP A 131 -3.48 -12.38 -36.09
CA ASP A 131 -2.14 -12.36 -35.49
C ASP A 131 -2.14 -13.19 -34.21
N LYS A 132 -1.56 -14.40 -34.27
CA LYS A 132 -1.45 -15.31 -33.11
C LYS A 132 -0.62 -14.75 -31.95
N GLU A 133 0.19 -13.73 -32.21
CA GLU A 133 1.02 -13.08 -31.19
C GLU A 133 0.25 -12.07 -30.34
N LYS A 134 -0.82 -11.46 -30.87
CA LYS A 134 -1.63 -10.49 -30.14
C LYS A 134 -2.74 -11.20 -29.39
N ASN A 135 -2.75 -11.05 -28.08
CA ASN A 135 -3.80 -11.62 -27.25
C ASN A 135 -4.63 -10.54 -26.58
N PHE A 136 -5.80 -10.93 -26.09
CA PHE A 136 -6.78 -10.01 -25.54
C PHE A 136 -7.26 -10.50 -24.17
N VAL A 137 -7.23 -9.60 -23.19
CA VAL A 137 -7.61 -9.85 -21.81
C VAL A 137 -8.67 -8.83 -21.40
N VAL A 138 -9.77 -9.31 -20.84
CA VAL A 138 -10.84 -8.46 -20.31
C VAL A 138 -10.78 -8.51 -18.79
N ILE A 139 -10.71 -7.34 -18.16
CA ILE A 139 -10.76 -7.20 -16.71
C ILE A 139 -12.00 -6.38 -16.39
N ASN A 140 -13.03 -7.08 -15.92
CA ASN A 140 -14.30 -6.47 -15.58
C ASN A 140 -14.44 -6.27 -14.07
N GLN A 141 -14.87 -5.08 -13.68
CA GLN A 141 -15.26 -4.79 -12.30
C GLN A 141 -16.54 -5.52 -11.89
N GLN A 142 -17.48 -5.71 -12.82
CA GLN A 142 -18.73 -6.42 -12.55
C GLN A 142 -18.59 -7.93 -12.78
N GLY A 143 -19.67 -8.66 -12.55
CA GLY A 143 -19.73 -10.09 -12.83
C GLY A 143 -19.74 -10.41 -14.33
N VAL A 144 -19.38 -11.66 -14.63
CA VAL A 144 -19.49 -12.29 -15.95
C VAL A 144 -20.15 -13.63 -15.75
N ASP A 145 -21.24 -13.89 -16.47
CA ASP A 145 -21.98 -15.14 -16.38
C ASP A 145 -21.26 -16.30 -17.09
N PRO A 146 -21.56 -17.57 -16.74
CA PRO A 146 -20.88 -18.73 -17.30
C PRO A 146 -20.99 -18.88 -18.83
N ILE A 147 -22.13 -18.50 -19.43
CA ILE A 147 -22.34 -18.64 -20.87
C ILE A 147 -21.52 -17.56 -21.60
N SER A 148 -21.47 -16.34 -21.06
CA SER A 148 -20.60 -15.29 -21.57
C SER A 148 -19.11 -15.64 -21.43
N LEU A 149 -18.71 -16.32 -20.35
CA LEU A 149 -17.34 -16.84 -20.19
C LEU A 149 -17.01 -17.88 -21.27
N ASP A 150 -17.92 -18.78 -21.62
CA ASP A 150 -17.73 -19.75 -22.70
C ASP A 150 -17.58 -19.06 -24.07
N LEU A 151 -18.44 -18.08 -24.37
CA LEU A 151 -18.32 -17.27 -25.60
C LEU A 151 -16.97 -16.54 -25.70
N LEU A 152 -16.51 -15.92 -24.61
CA LEU A 152 -15.21 -15.25 -24.54
C LEU A 152 -14.04 -16.25 -24.66
N SER A 153 -14.16 -17.41 -24.01
CA SER A 153 -13.15 -18.48 -24.06
C SER A 153 -12.99 -19.03 -25.48
N ARG A 154 -14.10 -19.27 -26.20
CA ARG A 154 -14.08 -19.71 -27.60
C ARG A 154 -13.45 -18.67 -28.53
N ALA A 155 -13.63 -17.38 -28.23
CA ALA A 155 -12.97 -16.29 -28.94
C ALA A 155 -11.47 -16.14 -28.57
N GLY A 156 -10.97 -16.92 -27.61
CA GLY A 156 -9.59 -16.89 -27.13
C GLY A 156 -9.29 -15.74 -26.17
N ILE A 157 -10.31 -15.13 -25.56
CA ILE A 157 -10.20 -14.00 -24.64
C ILE A 157 -10.13 -14.53 -23.21
N VAL A 158 -9.14 -14.06 -22.44
CA VAL A 158 -9.10 -14.32 -20.98
C VAL A 158 -9.96 -13.27 -20.29
N ALA A 159 -10.98 -13.71 -19.55
CA ALA A 159 -11.88 -12.80 -18.84
C ALA A 159 -11.76 -12.96 -17.32
N LEU A 160 -11.44 -11.85 -16.67
CA LEU A 160 -11.49 -11.69 -15.21
C LEU A 160 -12.77 -10.97 -14.84
N ARG A 161 -13.43 -11.46 -13.80
CA ARG A 161 -14.68 -10.92 -13.26
C ARG A 161 -14.47 -10.37 -11.85
N ARG A 162 -15.32 -9.42 -11.45
CA ARG A 162 -15.35 -8.86 -10.09
C ARG A 162 -14.00 -8.29 -9.64
N ALA A 163 -13.29 -7.61 -10.53
CA ALA A 163 -12.07 -6.90 -10.18
C ALA A 163 -12.37 -5.76 -9.19
N LYS A 164 -11.50 -5.58 -8.20
CA LYS A 164 -11.65 -4.48 -7.23
C LYS A 164 -11.53 -3.12 -7.93
N ARG A 165 -12.42 -2.18 -7.60
CA ARG A 165 -12.40 -0.81 -8.18
C ARG A 165 -11.02 -0.14 -8.09
N ARG A 166 -10.34 -0.25 -6.95
CA ARG A 166 -8.97 0.29 -6.76
C ARG A 166 -7.94 -0.28 -7.75
N ASN A 167 -8.13 -1.52 -8.18
CA ASN A 167 -7.24 -2.16 -9.15
C ASN A 167 -7.50 -1.65 -10.57
N MET A 168 -8.72 -1.20 -10.88
CA MET A 168 -9.02 -0.61 -12.20
C MET A 168 -8.26 0.71 -12.42
N GLU A 169 -8.22 1.57 -11.40
CA GLU A 169 -7.45 2.82 -11.44
C GLU A 169 -5.96 2.54 -11.63
N ARG A 170 -5.43 1.53 -10.92
CA ARG A 170 -4.03 1.10 -11.04
C ARG A 170 -3.72 0.47 -12.39
N LEU A 171 -4.58 -0.40 -12.91
CA LEU A 171 -4.40 -1.02 -14.23
C LEU A 171 -4.34 0.03 -15.33
N THR A 172 -5.20 1.04 -15.25
CA THR A 172 -5.23 2.16 -16.20
C THR A 172 -3.89 2.90 -16.21
N LEU A 173 -3.32 3.16 -15.04
CA LEU A 173 -2.03 3.83 -14.91
C LEU A 173 -0.84 2.94 -15.26
N ALA A 174 -0.93 1.63 -15.00
CA ALA A 174 0.14 0.67 -15.22
C ALA A 174 0.24 0.24 -16.70
N CYS A 175 -0.88 -0.08 -17.33
CA CYS A 175 -0.95 -0.62 -18.70
C CYS A 175 -1.18 0.46 -19.76
N GLY A 176 -1.58 1.66 -19.37
CA GLY A 176 -2.24 2.60 -20.28
C GLY A 176 -3.66 2.14 -20.63
N GLY A 177 -4.44 2.97 -21.31
CA GLY A 177 -5.84 2.70 -21.64
C GLY A 177 -6.82 3.50 -20.77
N PHE A 178 -8.11 3.33 -21.03
CA PHE A 178 -9.19 4.04 -20.33
C PHE A 178 -10.20 3.06 -19.76
N PRO A 179 -10.67 3.23 -18.50
CA PRO A 179 -11.70 2.38 -17.94
C PRO A 179 -13.05 2.68 -18.62
N MET A 180 -13.60 1.68 -19.30
CA MET A 180 -14.84 1.82 -20.08
C MET A 180 -16.09 1.49 -19.24
N ASN A 181 -17.02 2.43 -19.21
CA ASN A 181 -18.33 2.26 -18.55
C ASN A 181 -19.45 1.85 -19.50
N SER A 182 -19.27 2.01 -20.82
CA SER A 182 -20.17 1.48 -21.85
C SER A 182 -19.37 0.76 -22.93
N LEU A 183 -20.03 -0.16 -23.64
CA LEU A 183 -19.48 -0.94 -24.75
C LEU A 183 -19.92 -0.41 -26.13
N ASP A 184 -20.65 0.72 -26.17
CA ASP A 184 -21.11 1.32 -27.44
C ASP A 184 -19.95 1.95 -28.24
N GLU A 185 -19.02 2.61 -27.56
CA GLU A 185 -17.91 3.35 -28.17
C GLU A 185 -16.56 2.72 -27.81
N LEU A 186 -16.35 1.47 -28.26
CA LEU A 186 -15.07 0.79 -28.08
C LEU A 186 -14.09 1.14 -29.19
N THR A 187 -13.04 1.86 -28.85
CA THR A 187 -11.92 2.17 -29.75
C THR A 187 -10.63 1.48 -29.29
N GLU A 188 -9.64 1.43 -30.17
CA GLU A 188 -8.35 0.78 -29.89
C GLU A 188 -7.54 1.56 -28.86
N GLU A 189 -7.77 2.88 -28.77
CA GLU A 189 -7.13 3.79 -27.81
C GLU A 189 -7.57 3.54 -26.37
N CYS A 190 -8.75 2.93 -26.18
CA CYS A 190 -9.26 2.55 -24.86
C CYS A 190 -8.46 1.40 -24.23
N LEU A 191 -7.70 0.64 -25.02
CA LEU A 191 -7.02 -0.56 -24.57
C LEU A 191 -5.68 -0.25 -23.93
N GLY A 192 -5.40 -0.94 -22.82
CA GLY A 192 -4.08 -1.02 -22.25
C GLY A 192 -3.23 -2.09 -22.91
N TRP A 193 -1.94 -2.08 -22.59
CA TRP A 193 -0.99 -3.06 -23.08
C TRP A 193 -0.14 -3.62 -21.95
N ALA A 194 0.06 -4.94 -21.95
CA ALA A 194 1.00 -5.65 -21.09
C ALA A 194 1.79 -6.69 -21.87
N GLY A 195 3.09 -6.81 -21.61
CA GLY A 195 3.94 -7.79 -22.25
C GLY A 195 3.59 -9.22 -21.84
N GLN A 196 3.21 -9.43 -20.57
CA GLN A 196 2.83 -10.74 -20.08
C GLN A 196 1.69 -10.68 -19.08
N VAL A 197 0.68 -11.54 -19.27
CA VAL A 197 -0.39 -11.78 -18.33
C VAL A 197 -0.47 -13.27 -18.05
N TYR A 198 -0.29 -13.68 -16.81
CA TYR A 198 -0.32 -15.10 -16.45
C TYR A 198 -0.97 -15.36 -15.11
N GLU A 199 -1.60 -16.52 -15.01
CA GLU A 199 -2.25 -17.00 -13.80
C GLU A 199 -1.30 -17.94 -13.05
N HIS A 200 -1.08 -17.65 -11.77
CA HIS A 200 -0.45 -18.53 -10.82
C HIS A 200 -1.51 -19.06 -9.85
N THR A 201 -1.74 -20.37 -9.90
CA THR A 201 -2.62 -21.06 -8.95
C THR A 201 -1.80 -21.55 -7.75
N LEU A 202 -2.23 -21.21 -6.54
CA LEU A 202 -1.64 -21.68 -5.30
C LEU A 202 -2.74 -22.28 -4.41
N GLY A 203 -2.77 -23.61 -4.32
CA GLY A 203 -3.89 -24.31 -3.68
C GLY A 203 -5.20 -24.05 -4.43
N GLU A 204 -6.20 -23.50 -3.74
CA GLU A 204 -7.49 -23.11 -4.33
C GLU A 204 -7.52 -21.65 -4.82
N GLU A 205 -6.54 -20.85 -4.41
CA GLU A 205 -6.45 -19.44 -4.78
C GLU A 205 -5.74 -19.26 -6.13
N ARG A 206 -6.19 -18.26 -6.90
CA ARG A 206 -5.66 -17.95 -8.23
C ARG A 206 -5.26 -16.49 -8.26
N TYR A 207 -4.02 -16.22 -8.64
CA TYR A 207 -3.46 -14.88 -8.75
C TYR A 207 -3.13 -14.61 -10.21
N THR A 208 -3.62 -13.49 -10.76
CA THR A 208 -3.24 -13.06 -12.11
C THR A 208 -2.19 -11.98 -12.03
N PHE A 209 -1.06 -12.21 -12.67
CA PHE A 209 0.06 -11.29 -12.78
C PHE A 209 -0.03 -10.55 -14.10
N VAL A 210 0.13 -9.24 -14.06
CA VAL A 210 0.23 -8.36 -15.21
C VAL A 210 1.60 -7.69 -15.14
N GLU A 211 2.51 -8.11 -16.02
CA GLU A 211 3.93 -7.76 -16.01
C GLU A 211 4.40 -7.28 -17.40
N ASP A 212 5.66 -6.85 -17.49
CA ASP A 212 6.30 -6.31 -18.69
C ASP A 212 5.54 -5.13 -19.30
N LEU A 213 5.30 -4.12 -18.47
CA LEU A 213 4.63 -2.87 -18.84
C LEU A 213 5.64 -1.84 -19.35
N LYS A 214 5.24 -1.01 -20.32
CA LYS A 214 6.14 0.01 -20.91
C LYS A 214 6.54 1.09 -19.89
N ASN A 215 5.60 1.54 -19.07
CA ASN A 215 5.85 2.54 -18.04
C ASN A 215 4.92 2.31 -16.84
N PRO A 216 5.29 1.44 -15.89
CA PRO A 216 4.44 1.09 -14.76
C PRO A 216 4.40 2.23 -13.75
N LEU A 217 3.38 3.09 -13.84
CA LEU A 217 3.09 4.13 -12.83
C LEU A 217 2.40 3.57 -11.58
N SER A 218 2.08 2.27 -11.59
CA SER A 218 1.62 1.51 -10.42
C SER A 218 2.36 0.18 -10.38
N VAL A 219 2.77 -0.20 -9.18
CA VAL A 219 3.54 -1.43 -8.91
C VAL A 219 2.91 -2.19 -7.76
N THR A 220 3.23 -3.49 -7.66
CA THR A 220 2.73 -4.34 -6.59
C THR A 220 3.87 -4.95 -5.81
N ILE A 221 3.87 -4.76 -4.49
CA ILE A 221 4.72 -5.50 -3.58
C ILE A 221 3.97 -6.77 -3.19
N LEU A 222 4.45 -7.92 -3.69
CA LEU A 222 3.88 -9.22 -3.38
C LEU A 222 4.57 -9.80 -2.14
N ILE A 223 3.88 -9.70 -1.00
CA ILE A 223 4.33 -10.26 0.27
C ILE A 223 4.00 -11.74 0.29
N LYS A 224 5.04 -12.55 0.38
CA LYS A 224 4.93 -13.99 0.58
C LYS A 224 5.17 -14.29 2.06
N GLY A 225 4.54 -15.31 2.61
CA GLY A 225 4.83 -15.71 3.98
C GLY A 225 4.03 -16.92 4.45
N PRO A 226 4.57 -17.73 5.38
CA PRO A 226 3.95 -18.99 5.78
C PRO A 226 2.72 -18.77 6.64
N ASN A 227 2.77 -17.75 7.50
CA ASN A 227 1.77 -17.47 8.50
C ASN A 227 1.17 -16.08 8.27
N LYS A 228 -0.15 -15.96 8.45
CA LYS A 228 -0.86 -14.69 8.33
C LYS A 228 -0.31 -13.60 9.26
N TYR A 229 0.09 -13.97 10.49
CA TYR A 229 0.70 -13.03 11.43
C TYR A 229 1.99 -12.39 10.87
N SER A 230 2.88 -13.19 10.30
CA SER A 230 4.14 -12.71 9.71
C SER A 230 3.90 -11.83 8.49
N ILE A 231 2.90 -12.17 7.66
CA ILE A 231 2.48 -11.35 6.51
C ILE A 231 1.98 -9.98 6.98
N VAL A 232 1.11 -9.95 8.00
CA VAL A 232 0.58 -8.70 8.55
C VAL A 232 1.72 -7.84 9.13
N GLN A 233 2.65 -8.44 9.88
CA GLN A 233 3.81 -7.71 10.41
C GLN A 233 4.68 -7.12 9.29
N ALA A 234 4.96 -7.88 8.22
CA ALA A 234 5.71 -7.37 7.08
C ALA A 234 4.96 -6.28 6.32
N LYS A 235 3.64 -6.43 6.16
CA LYS A 235 2.77 -5.43 5.54
C LYS A 235 2.80 -4.10 6.28
N ASP A 236 2.68 -4.14 7.60
CA ASP A 236 2.75 -2.94 8.44
C ASP A 236 4.15 -2.30 8.37
N ALA A 237 5.21 -3.13 8.38
CA ALA A 237 6.58 -2.66 8.24
C ALA A 237 6.83 -1.98 6.88
N ILE A 238 6.36 -2.58 5.77
CA ILE A 238 6.47 -2.02 4.43
C ILE A 238 5.69 -0.70 4.34
N HIS A 239 4.48 -0.64 4.88
CA HIS A 239 3.69 0.59 4.88
C HIS A 239 4.39 1.73 5.62
N ASP A 240 4.95 1.47 6.81
CA ASP A 240 5.74 2.45 7.57
C ASP A 240 7.03 2.83 6.81
N GLY A 241 7.69 1.86 6.18
CA GLY A 241 8.88 2.06 5.37
C GLY A 241 8.64 2.97 4.16
N LEU A 242 7.59 2.69 3.37
CA LEU A 242 7.19 3.48 2.21
C LEU A 242 6.88 4.93 2.61
N ARG A 243 6.15 5.13 3.71
CA ARG A 243 5.85 6.47 4.22
C ARG A 243 7.10 7.20 4.70
N ALA A 244 8.04 6.51 5.35
CA ALA A 244 9.30 7.11 5.76
C ALA A 244 10.16 7.54 4.57
N ILE A 245 10.27 6.71 3.53
CA ILE A 245 11.01 7.07 2.31
C ILE A 245 10.32 8.23 1.60
N LYS A 246 8.99 8.20 1.47
CA LYS A 246 8.22 9.32 0.91
C LYS A 246 8.50 10.63 1.66
N ASN A 247 8.44 10.62 2.99
CA ASN A 247 8.74 11.82 3.79
C ASN A 247 10.16 12.33 3.54
N ALA A 248 11.14 11.45 3.33
CA ALA A 248 12.52 11.87 3.03
C ALA A 248 12.62 12.54 1.65
N ILE A 249 11.86 12.05 0.66
CA ILE A 249 11.79 12.66 -0.67
C ILE A 249 11.08 14.02 -0.61
N ASP A 250 9.97 14.11 0.12
CA ASP A 250 9.16 15.32 0.26
C ASP A 250 9.92 16.43 1.01
N ASP A 251 10.64 16.09 2.09
CA ASP A 251 11.34 17.05 2.95
C ASP A 251 12.70 17.48 2.39
N GLN A 252 13.27 16.73 1.44
CA GLN A 252 14.64 16.90 0.91
C GLN A 252 15.74 17.00 1.98
N SER A 253 15.43 16.57 3.20
CA SER A 253 16.28 16.69 4.37
C SER A 253 16.01 15.56 5.34
N VAL A 254 17.09 15.07 5.96
CA VAL A 254 17.09 13.97 6.93
C VAL A 254 17.99 14.36 8.08
N VAL A 255 17.72 13.79 9.26
CA VAL A 255 18.41 14.11 10.51
C VAL A 255 19.14 12.86 11.00
N PRO A 256 20.33 12.97 11.60
CA PRO A 256 21.00 11.84 12.23
C PRO A 256 20.10 11.17 13.29
N GLY A 257 19.95 9.85 13.20
CA GLY A 257 19.10 9.07 14.10
C GLY A 257 19.81 8.61 15.37
N ALA A 258 19.44 7.43 15.88
CA ALA A 258 20.04 6.79 17.07
C ALA A 258 20.07 7.66 18.35
N GLY A 259 19.16 8.64 18.46
CA GLY A 259 19.12 9.57 19.59
C GLY A 259 20.07 10.77 19.47
N ALA A 260 20.79 10.93 18.36
CA ALA A 260 21.78 11.98 18.22
C ALA A 260 21.18 13.39 18.19
N PHE A 261 20.02 13.53 17.55
CA PHE A 261 19.27 14.79 17.57
C PHE A 261 18.86 15.19 18.99
N GLU A 262 18.40 14.23 19.80
CA GLU A 262 17.98 14.47 21.18
C GLU A 262 19.15 14.88 22.08
N VAL A 263 20.31 14.24 21.92
CA VAL A 263 21.54 14.59 22.66
C VAL A 263 22.04 15.99 22.29
N ALA A 264 22.03 16.31 20.99
CA ALA A 264 22.41 17.62 20.50
C ALA A 264 21.47 18.73 21.01
N LEU A 265 20.16 18.48 20.96
CA LEU A 265 19.14 19.41 21.43
C LEU A 265 19.21 19.61 22.94
N TYR A 266 19.49 18.55 23.71
CA TYR A 266 19.74 18.65 25.15
C TYR A 266 20.87 19.62 25.46
N SER A 267 22.04 19.45 24.83
CA SER A 267 23.19 20.32 25.06
C SER A 267 22.87 21.78 24.70
N ALA A 268 22.17 22.01 23.58
CA ALA A 268 21.79 23.35 23.15
C ALA A 268 20.80 24.02 24.14
N LEU A 269 19.84 23.26 24.67
CA LEU A 269 18.88 23.76 25.67
C LEU A 269 19.53 24.05 27.02
N VAL A 270 20.52 23.26 27.43
CA VAL A 270 21.29 23.50 28.67
C VAL A 270 22.11 24.79 28.56
N ASP A 271 22.63 25.11 27.38
CA ASP A 271 23.29 26.40 27.14
C ASP A 271 22.27 27.55 27.10
N TYR A 272 21.15 27.37 26.38
CA TYR A 272 20.06 28.35 26.33
C TYR A 272 19.45 28.65 27.72
N LYS A 273 19.42 27.67 28.61
CA LYS A 273 18.98 27.81 30.01
C LYS A 273 19.75 28.92 30.76
N LYS A 274 20.99 29.22 30.37
CA LYS A 274 21.80 30.29 30.99
C LYS A 274 21.29 31.69 30.61
N GLU A 275 20.62 31.82 29.47
CA GLU A 275 20.06 33.09 28.97
C GLU A 275 18.67 33.38 29.55
N VAL A 276 17.91 32.33 29.89
CA VAL A 276 16.54 32.44 30.40
C VAL A 276 16.52 32.84 31.88
N LYS A 277 15.74 33.88 32.21
CA LYS A 277 15.60 34.40 33.59
C LYS A 277 14.32 33.90 34.27
N GLY A 278 14.41 33.70 35.58
CA GLY A 278 13.26 33.41 36.44
C GLY A 278 12.78 31.95 36.39
N LYS A 279 11.51 31.71 36.77
CA LYS A 279 10.93 30.36 36.92
C LYS A 279 10.91 29.55 35.61
N ALA A 280 10.88 30.22 34.46
CA ALA A 280 10.91 29.56 33.15
C ALA A 280 12.17 28.70 32.94
N GLN A 281 13.26 29.00 33.64
CA GLN A 281 14.50 28.23 33.60
C GLN A 281 14.30 26.77 34.05
N LEU A 282 13.39 26.52 35.01
CA LEU A 282 13.04 25.17 35.46
C LEU A 282 12.26 24.40 34.39
N GLY A 283 11.40 25.09 33.65
CA GLY A 283 10.66 24.51 32.52
C GLY A 283 11.59 24.10 31.38
N VAL A 284 12.56 24.94 31.03
CA VAL A 284 13.57 24.61 30.01
C VAL A 284 14.41 23.41 30.42
N GLN A 285 14.85 23.34 31.69
CA GLN A 285 15.57 22.18 32.21
C GLN A 285 14.74 20.91 32.12
N ALA A 286 13.50 20.93 32.59
CA ALA A 286 12.61 19.76 32.56
C ALA A 286 12.35 19.29 31.12
N PHE A 287 12.17 20.22 30.18
CA PHE A 287 12.01 19.91 28.77
C PHE A 287 13.28 19.29 28.17
N ALA A 288 14.46 19.84 28.49
CA ALA A 288 15.74 19.26 28.05
C ALA A 288 15.90 17.82 28.56
N ASP A 289 15.69 17.60 29.86
CA ASP A 289 15.84 16.27 30.48
C ASP A 289 14.85 15.25 29.89
N ALA A 290 13.64 15.69 29.51
CA ALA A 290 12.64 14.85 28.89
C ALA A 290 13.06 14.34 27.50
N LEU A 291 13.85 15.09 26.73
CA LEU A 291 14.31 14.67 25.39
C LEU A 291 15.25 13.46 25.46
N LEU A 292 16.01 13.31 26.55
CA LEU A 292 16.90 12.18 26.75
C LEU A 292 16.16 10.84 26.97
N ILE A 293 14.83 10.83 27.04
CA ILE A 293 14.06 9.60 27.18
C ILE A 293 14.30 8.63 26.01
N ILE A 294 14.43 9.13 24.78
CA ILE A 294 14.61 8.30 23.59
C ILE A 294 15.93 7.50 23.67
N PRO A 295 17.12 8.12 23.82
CA PRO A 295 18.36 7.37 23.96
C PRO A 295 18.41 6.49 25.21
N LYS A 296 17.79 6.92 26.34
CA LYS A 296 17.68 6.08 27.55
C LYS A 296 16.87 4.82 27.30
N THR A 297 15.70 4.94 26.66
CA THR A 297 14.84 3.79 26.35
C THR A 297 15.49 2.87 25.31
N LEU A 298 16.21 3.43 24.33
CA LEU A 298 16.99 2.64 23.37
C LEU A 298 18.08 1.81 24.07
N ALA A 299 18.88 2.43 24.95
CA ALA A 299 19.89 1.73 25.74
C ALA A 299 19.29 0.64 26.62
N PHE A 300 18.17 0.93 27.29
CA PHE A 300 17.44 -0.02 28.12
C PHE A 300 16.93 -1.23 27.32
N ASN A 301 16.34 -1.00 26.16
CA ASN A 301 15.84 -2.07 25.30
C ASN A 301 16.96 -2.95 24.75
N ALA A 302 18.17 -2.39 24.60
CA ALA A 302 19.37 -3.11 24.22
C ALA A 302 20.05 -3.84 25.40
N GLY A 303 19.58 -3.62 26.64
CA GLY A 303 20.10 -4.28 27.84
C GLY A 303 21.31 -3.59 28.48
N PHE A 304 21.63 -2.35 28.08
CA PHE A 304 22.72 -1.56 28.66
C PHE A 304 22.23 -0.65 29.79
N ASP A 305 23.16 -0.23 30.66
CA ASP A 305 22.84 0.76 31.68
C ASP A 305 22.54 2.14 31.06
N GLN A 306 21.39 2.70 31.42
CA GLN A 306 20.89 3.92 30.81
C GLN A 306 21.73 5.13 31.16
N GLN A 307 22.29 5.19 32.37
CA GLN A 307 23.05 6.36 32.84
C GLN A 307 24.43 6.37 32.21
N ASP A 308 25.12 5.23 32.24
CA ASP A 308 26.44 5.07 31.66
C ASP A 308 26.47 5.43 30.17
N VAL A 309 25.49 4.95 29.40
CA VAL A 309 25.39 5.27 27.96
C VAL A 309 25.17 6.76 27.75
N ILE A 310 24.25 7.40 28.49
CA ILE A 310 23.97 8.83 28.33
C ILE A 310 25.18 9.69 28.67
N ILE A 311 25.91 9.35 29.73
CA ILE A 311 27.13 10.06 30.12
C ILE A 311 28.17 9.98 28.99
N LYS A 312 28.38 8.78 28.42
CA LYS A 312 29.30 8.58 27.29
C LYS A 312 28.90 9.43 26.08
N LEU A 313 27.62 9.38 25.67
CA LEU A 313 27.12 10.19 24.55
C LEU A 313 27.34 11.69 24.77
N LEU A 314 27.06 12.20 25.98
CA LEU A 314 27.20 13.61 26.30
C LEU A 314 28.68 14.03 26.33
N GLN A 315 29.58 13.19 26.84
CA GLN A 315 31.01 13.45 26.83
C GLN A 315 31.53 13.54 25.40
N GLU A 316 31.17 12.58 24.55
CA GLU A 316 31.62 12.50 23.17
C GLU A 316 31.03 13.61 22.29
N TYR A 317 29.75 13.92 22.48
CA TYR A 317 29.11 15.06 21.83
C TYR A 317 29.76 16.39 22.24
N ASN A 318 30.10 16.57 23.52
CA ASN A 318 30.73 17.80 23.98
C ASN A 318 32.17 17.95 23.49
N ALA A 319 32.90 16.85 23.32
CA ALA A 319 34.26 16.85 22.79
C ALA A 319 34.29 17.10 21.27
N SER A 320 33.42 16.43 20.51
CA SER A 320 33.43 16.47 19.04
C SER A 320 32.55 17.57 18.44
N LYS A 321 31.45 17.94 19.12
CA LYS A 321 30.32 18.73 18.59
C LYS A 321 29.73 18.16 17.28
N GLN A 322 29.97 16.88 17.02
CA GLN A 322 29.39 16.13 15.91
C GLN A 322 28.16 15.34 16.37
N PRO A 323 27.28 14.90 15.46
CA PRO A 323 26.13 14.07 15.84
C PRO A 323 26.61 12.72 16.38
N VAL A 324 26.29 12.44 17.65
CA VAL A 324 26.64 11.18 18.34
C VAL A 324 25.36 10.49 18.79
N GLY A 325 25.19 9.22 18.41
CA GLY A 325 24.05 8.38 18.81
C GLY A 325 24.50 7.09 19.49
N VAL A 326 23.52 6.30 19.95
CA VAL A 326 23.75 5.02 20.64
C VAL A 326 23.82 3.87 19.64
N ASP A 327 24.87 3.05 19.73
CA ASP A 327 24.86 1.73 19.10
C ASP A 327 24.13 0.71 19.98
N LEU A 328 23.11 0.07 19.41
CA LEU A 328 22.28 -0.91 20.10
C LEU A 328 22.99 -2.27 20.29
N ASN A 329 24.10 -2.53 19.60
CA ASN A 329 24.83 -3.78 19.74
C ASN A 329 25.94 -3.71 20.80
N THR A 330 26.61 -2.56 20.91
CA THR A 330 27.76 -2.37 21.79
C THR A 330 27.47 -1.48 22.99
N GLY A 331 26.45 -0.62 22.92
CA GLY A 331 26.17 0.41 23.93
C GLY A 331 27.18 1.57 23.89
N GLU A 332 27.99 1.66 22.83
CA GLU A 332 28.97 2.72 22.66
C GLU A 332 28.41 3.90 21.84
N ALA A 333 29.12 5.02 21.91
CA ALA A 333 28.85 6.21 21.15
C ALA A 333 29.34 6.03 19.71
N ILE A 334 28.46 6.32 18.75
CA ILE A 334 28.73 6.18 17.31
C ILE A 334 28.26 7.43 16.57
N ASN A 335 28.86 7.70 15.41
CA ASN A 335 28.30 8.66 14.47
C ASN A 335 27.20 7.99 13.63
N PRO A 336 25.92 8.37 13.78
CA PRO A 336 24.82 7.71 13.07
C PRO A 336 24.88 7.87 11.55
N LEU A 337 25.55 8.93 11.06
CA LEU A 337 25.68 9.21 9.63
C LEU A 337 26.52 8.13 8.93
N ASP A 338 27.60 7.68 9.56
CA ASP A 338 28.52 6.69 8.98
C ASP A 338 27.86 5.32 8.83
N LEU A 339 26.91 5.01 9.71
CA LEU A 339 26.11 3.79 9.69
C LEU A 339 24.79 3.93 8.90
N GLY A 340 24.51 5.11 8.33
CA GLY A 340 23.29 5.38 7.58
C GLY A 340 22.01 5.35 8.42
N ILE A 341 22.10 5.58 9.73
CA ILE A 341 20.94 5.62 10.63
C ILE A 341 20.37 7.04 10.62
N LEU A 342 19.25 7.19 9.93
CA LEU A 342 18.63 8.49 9.64
C LEU A 342 17.16 8.51 10.08
N ASP A 343 16.73 9.65 10.58
CA ASP A 343 15.35 9.99 10.90
C ASP A 343 14.81 11.08 9.96
N ASN A 344 13.50 11.06 9.69
CA ASN A 344 12.86 12.08 8.87
C ASN A 344 12.72 13.41 9.62
N PHE A 345 13.03 14.52 8.95
CA PHE A 345 12.90 15.86 9.52
C PHE A 345 11.45 16.17 9.95
N LYS A 346 10.46 15.96 9.08
CA LYS A 346 9.04 16.21 9.39
C LYS A 346 8.55 15.39 10.57
N VAL A 347 9.04 14.17 10.75
CA VAL A 347 8.67 13.31 11.88
C VAL A 347 9.17 13.94 13.19
N LYS A 348 10.46 14.30 13.29
CA LYS A 348 11.02 14.94 14.48
C LYS A 348 10.39 16.30 14.78
N ARG A 349 10.18 17.13 13.75
CA ARG A 349 9.52 18.44 13.88
C ARG A 349 8.10 18.31 14.42
N GLN A 350 7.31 17.39 13.84
CA GLN A 350 5.93 17.18 14.28
C GLN A 350 5.88 16.57 15.68
N LEU A 351 6.79 15.63 15.98
CA LEU A 351 6.89 15.00 17.29
C LEU A 351 7.08 16.04 18.40
N ILE A 352 8.08 16.93 18.28
CA ILE A 352 8.34 17.96 19.28
C ILE A 352 7.16 18.91 19.45
N ASN A 353 6.56 19.35 18.34
CA ASN A 353 5.41 20.25 18.38
C ASN A 353 4.21 19.59 19.06
N SER A 354 3.83 18.38 18.63
CA SER A 354 2.67 17.68 19.16
C SER A 354 2.85 17.27 20.62
N CYS A 355 4.02 16.75 21.00
CA CYS A 355 4.31 16.38 22.38
C CYS A 355 4.25 17.60 23.32
N THR A 356 4.84 18.73 22.92
CA THR A 356 4.82 19.97 23.71
C THR A 356 3.39 20.49 23.87
N THR A 357 2.62 20.58 22.78
CA THR A 357 1.23 21.08 22.84
C THR A 357 0.36 20.21 23.75
N ILE A 358 0.46 18.88 23.62
CA ILE A 358 -0.33 17.95 24.45
C ILE A 358 0.10 18.04 25.92
N ALA A 359 1.41 18.05 26.20
CA ALA A 359 1.92 18.15 27.56
C ALA A 359 1.50 19.46 28.23
N CYS A 360 1.61 20.61 27.54
CA CYS A 360 1.14 21.89 28.05
C CYS A 360 -0.37 21.87 28.35
N ASN A 361 -1.18 21.28 27.46
CA ASN A 361 -2.62 21.18 27.68
C ASN A 361 -2.94 20.32 28.91
N LEU A 362 -2.25 19.19 29.08
CA LEU A 362 -2.45 18.29 30.23
C LEU A 362 -2.01 18.93 31.56
N LEU A 363 -0.92 19.71 31.55
CA LEU A 363 -0.41 20.38 32.75
C LEU A 363 -1.33 21.52 33.24
N LEU A 364 -2.20 22.06 32.38
CA LEU A 364 -3.16 23.10 32.71
C LEU A 364 -4.50 22.56 33.24
N VAL A 365 -4.67 21.23 33.30
CA VAL A 365 -5.89 20.63 33.84
C VAL A 365 -5.80 20.53 35.35
N ASP A 366 -6.62 21.33 36.04
CA ASP A 366 -6.72 21.29 37.50
C ASP A 366 -7.72 20.22 37.99
N GLU A 367 -8.82 20.01 37.25
CA GLU A 367 -9.87 19.06 37.63
C GLU A 367 -10.38 18.25 36.44
N ILE A 368 -10.65 16.96 36.68
CA ILE A 368 -11.28 16.05 35.71
C ILE A 368 -12.67 15.69 36.25
N MET A 369 -13.71 16.34 35.73
CA MET A 369 -15.09 16.04 36.09
C MET A 369 -15.63 14.90 35.23
N ARG A 370 -15.98 13.78 35.88
CA ARG A 370 -16.75 12.71 35.23
C ARG A 370 -18.23 12.90 35.52
N ALA A 371 -18.92 13.66 34.68
CA ALA A 371 -20.36 13.85 34.72
C ALA A 371 -21.00 13.34 33.42
N GLY A 372 -22.10 12.60 33.55
CA GLY A 372 -22.87 12.09 32.43
C GLY A 372 -24.20 11.58 32.94
N LEU A 373 -25.24 11.65 32.10
CA LEU A 373 -26.56 11.11 32.44
C LEU A 373 -26.42 9.61 32.73
N THR A 374 -26.83 9.18 33.92
CA THR A 374 -27.05 7.76 34.21
C THR A 374 -28.12 7.26 33.25
N SER A 375 -27.75 6.40 32.31
CA SER A 375 -28.72 5.62 31.54
C SER A 375 -29.38 4.61 32.47
N LEU A 376 -30.33 5.07 33.30
CA LEU A 376 -31.29 4.24 34.02
C LEU A 376 -32.20 3.55 33.00
N LYS A 377 -31.68 2.54 32.29
CA LYS A 377 -32.53 1.44 31.86
C LYS A 377 -32.79 0.64 33.13
N GLY A 378 -33.96 0.86 33.72
CA GLY A 378 -34.39 0.12 34.89
C GLY A 378 -34.29 -1.38 34.61
N ASP A 379 -33.59 -2.08 35.50
CA ASP A 379 -33.75 -3.52 35.66
C ASP A 379 -35.22 -3.75 36.03
N LYS A 380 -36.03 -4.11 35.04
CA LYS A 380 -37.34 -4.71 35.30
C LYS A 380 -37.08 -6.14 35.75
N ILE A 381 -37.26 -6.35 37.06
CA ILE A 381 -37.46 -7.65 37.71
C ILE A 381 -38.63 -8.39 37.06
#